data_AF-A0A131Z0J9-F1
#
_entry.id   AF-A0A131Z0J9-F1
#
_cell.length_a   1.000
_cell.length_b   1.000
_cell.length_c   1.000
_cell.angle_alpha   90.00
_cell.angle_beta   90.00
_cell.angle_gamma   90.00
#
_symmetry.space_group_name_H-M   'P 1'
#
loop_
_entity.id
_entity.type
_entity.pdbx_description
1 polymer ?
#
loop_
_entity_poly.entity_id
_entity_poly.type
_entity_poly.pdbx_seq_one_letter_code
_entity_poly.pdbx_strand_id
1 'polypeptide(L)'
;MVVSACWYLNHIESGPDWKDFYQCDPRGFNGTEQEKNMVVGGEACMWAEYVDGTNLISRLWPRASAVAERLWSSADVNNTDDATFRLDQQRCRMLRRGIPAQPILNGYCGDYEWDMDTPYHID
;
A
#
# COMPACT_ATOMS: atom_id res chain seq x y z
N MET A 1 -15.88 -15.43 0.23
CA MET A 1 -15.65 -14.54 1.39
C MET A 1 -14.71 -13.42 0.97
N VAL A 2 -15.05 -12.18 1.31
CA VAL A 2 -14.20 -10.99 1.13
C VAL A 2 -13.74 -10.54 2.52
N VAL A 3 -12.48 -10.15 2.66
CA VAL A 3 -11.88 -9.74 3.93
C VAL A 3 -11.57 -8.24 3.92
N SER A 4 -11.93 -7.54 4.99
CA SER A 4 -11.58 -6.12 5.19
C SER A 4 -11.13 -5.79 6.63
N ALA A 5 -11.27 -6.72 7.57
CA ALA A 5 -11.13 -6.45 9.01
C ALA A 5 -9.75 -5.89 9.43
N CYS A 6 -8.68 -6.25 8.73
CA CYS A 6 -7.33 -5.75 8.98
C CYS A 6 -6.94 -4.56 8.09
N TRP A 7 -7.84 -4.05 7.24
CA TRP A 7 -7.56 -3.01 6.24
C TRP A 7 -8.48 -1.80 6.40
N TYR A 8 -8.65 -1.34 7.63
CA TYR A 8 -9.39 -0.11 7.94
C TYR A 8 -8.42 1.08 7.97
N LEU A 9 -8.25 1.73 6.82
CA LEU A 9 -7.29 2.81 6.64
C LEU A 9 -7.74 4.13 7.29
N ASN A 10 -9.02 4.25 7.66
CA ASN A 10 -9.52 5.37 8.45
C ASN A 10 -8.94 5.40 9.87
N HIS A 11 -8.52 4.24 10.40
CA HIS A 11 -7.73 4.20 11.64
C HIS A 11 -6.29 4.60 11.30
N ILE A 12 -5.84 5.70 11.87
CA ILE A 12 -4.50 6.25 11.66
C ILE A 12 -3.72 6.03 12.95
N GLU A 13 -2.58 5.39 12.82
CA GLU A 13 -1.64 5.17 13.93
C GLU A 13 -0.35 5.97 13.70
N SER A 14 0.41 6.18 14.77
CA SER A 14 1.69 6.86 14.67
C SER A 14 2.75 5.93 14.11
N GLY A 15 3.31 6.26 12.95
CA GLY A 15 4.39 5.49 12.31
C GLY A 15 3.95 4.82 11.00
N PRO A 16 4.74 3.86 10.49
CA PRO A 16 4.48 3.20 9.21
C PRO A 16 3.44 2.06 9.34
N ASP A 17 2.19 2.42 9.62
CA ASP A 17 1.02 1.53 9.73
C ASP A 17 0.78 0.65 8.49
N TRP A 18 1.28 1.06 7.31
CA TRP A 18 1.22 0.26 6.09
C TRP A 18 1.86 -1.12 6.24
N LYS A 19 2.82 -1.29 7.16
CA LYS A 19 3.46 -2.59 7.44
C LYS A 19 2.46 -3.60 7.99
N ASP A 20 1.56 -3.16 8.86
CA ASP A 20 0.53 -4.02 9.45
C ASP A 20 -0.49 -4.45 8.38
N PHE A 21 -0.88 -3.51 7.51
CA PHE A 21 -1.73 -3.82 6.36
C PHE A 21 -1.07 -4.82 5.40
N TYR A 22 0.25 -4.68 5.19
CA TYR A 22 1.02 -5.57 4.33
C TYR A 22 1.16 -6.97 4.93
N GLN A 23 1.34 -7.08 6.25
CA GLN A 23 1.51 -8.36 6.94
C GLN A 23 0.22 -9.13 7.15
N CYS A 24 -0.95 -8.50 6.99
CA CYS A 24 -2.22 -9.19 7.10
C CYS A 24 -2.37 -10.28 6.02
N ASP A 25 -2.42 -11.55 6.44
CA ASP A 25 -2.73 -12.68 5.56
C ASP A 25 -4.25 -12.97 5.60
N PRO A 26 -5.00 -12.74 4.50
CA PRO A 26 -6.44 -13.00 4.45
C PRO A 26 -6.80 -14.50 4.57
N ARG A 27 -5.83 -15.41 4.42
CA ARG A 27 -6.00 -16.87 4.61
C ARG A 27 -5.30 -17.39 5.87
N GLY A 28 -4.74 -16.51 6.70
CA GLY A 28 -4.00 -16.83 7.92
C GLY A 28 -4.86 -17.27 9.12
N PHE A 29 -6.10 -17.70 8.90
CA PHE A 29 -7.00 -18.18 9.94
C PHE A 29 -6.95 -19.70 10.11
N ASN A 30 -7.35 -20.19 11.28
CA ASN A 30 -7.46 -21.63 11.53
C ASN A 30 -8.69 -22.19 10.79
N GLY A 31 -8.45 -23.00 9.77
CA GLY A 31 -9.49 -23.60 8.93
C GLY A 31 -8.90 -24.61 7.95
N THR A 32 -9.78 -25.40 7.36
CA THR A 32 -9.44 -26.34 6.28
C THR A 32 -9.01 -25.60 5.02
N GLU A 33 -8.26 -26.26 4.15
CA GLU A 33 -7.85 -25.68 2.87
C GLU A 33 -9.06 -25.34 1.99
N GLN A 34 -10.14 -26.12 2.09
CA GLN A 34 -11.41 -25.81 1.42
C GLN A 34 -12.00 -24.48 1.92
N GLU A 35 -11.99 -24.21 3.22
CA GLU A 35 -12.46 -22.94 3.80
C GLU A 35 -11.58 -21.77 3.39
N LYS A 36 -10.24 -21.92 3.41
CA LYS A 36 -9.31 -20.88 2.94
C LYS A 36 -9.49 -20.56 1.45
N ASN A 37 -9.82 -21.57 0.64
CA ASN A 37 -10.12 -21.39 -0.78
C ASN A 37 -11.44 -20.65 -1.03
N MET A 38 -12.33 -20.53 -0.04
CA MET A 38 -13.50 -19.67 -0.14
C MET A 38 -13.16 -18.17 -0.02
N VAL A 39 -11.95 -17.81 0.39
CA VAL A 39 -11.48 -16.42 0.37
C VAL A 39 -11.15 -16.04 -1.07
N VAL A 40 -11.95 -15.12 -1.62
CA VAL A 40 -11.83 -14.67 -3.02
C VAL A 40 -11.03 -13.37 -3.16
N GLY A 41 -10.83 -12.63 -2.06
CA GLY A 41 -10.11 -11.36 -2.07
C GLY A 41 -10.45 -10.50 -0.86
N GLY A 42 -10.30 -9.19 -1.03
CA GLY A 42 -10.42 -8.25 0.06
C GLY A 42 -10.54 -6.79 -0.37
N GLU A 43 -10.78 -5.93 0.61
CA GLU A 43 -11.02 -4.51 0.41
C GLU A 43 -10.28 -3.68 1.45
N ALA A 44 -9.64 -2.60 0.99
CA ALA A 44 -9.16 -1.52 1.85
C ALA A 44 -10.30 -0.53 2.10
N CYS A 45 -10.70 -0.36 3.35
CA CYS A 45 -11.80 0.50 3.73
C CYS A 45 -11.31 1.88 4.18
N MET A 46 -11.91 2.94 3.63
CA MET A 46 -11.70 4.32 4.06
C MET A 46 -13.05 4.91 4.45
N TRP A 47 -13.43 4.73 5.72
CA TRP A 47 -14.63 5.35 6.26
C TRP A 47 -14.46 6.88 6.41
N ALA A 48 -15.56 7.61 6.20
CA ALA A 48 -15.52 9.05 5.93
C ALA A 48 -15.77 9.95 7.15
N GLU A 49 -15.78 9.41 8.37
CA GLU A 49 -16.08 10.19 9.59
C GLU A 49 -15.12 11.37 9.79
N TYR A 50 -13.86 11.18 9.40
CA TYR A 50 -12.80 12.19 9.47
C TYR A 50 -12.08 12.39 8.14
N VAL A 51 -12.69 11.95 7.03
CA VAL A 51 -12.06 11.96 5.70
C VAL A 51 -12.95 12.70 4.71
N ASP A 52 -12.37 13.66 4.00
CA ASP A 52 -13.04 14.44 2.96
C ASP A 52 -12.06 14.81 1.83
N GLY A 53 -12.47 15.70 0.93
CA GLY A 53 -11.67 16.14 -0.20
C GLY A 53 -10.33 16.79 0.18
N THR A 54 -10.14 17.21 1.43
CA THR A 54 -8.90 17.84 1.89
C THR A 54 -7.80 16.84 2.24
N ASN A 55 -8.16 15.60 2.57
CA ASN A 55 -7.22 14.62 3.12
C ASN A 55 -7.35 13.19 2.58
N LEU A 56 -8.37 12.89 1.76
CA LEU A 56 -8.65 11.54 1.27
C LEU A 56 -7.43 10.91 0.57
N ILE A 57 -6.85 11.62 -0.40
CA ILE A 57 -5.83 11.03 -1.27
C ILE A 57 -4.52 10.76 -0.52
N SER A 58 -4.08 11.71 0.31
CA SER A 58 -2.85 11.56 1.10
C SER A 58 -3.00 10.50 2.19
N ARG A 59 -4.18 10.38 2.81
CA ARG A 59 -4.46 9.29 3.75
C ARG A 59 -4.56 7.95 3.05
N LEU A 60 -5.15 7.87 1.87
CA LEU A 60 -5.35 6.60 1.18
C LEU A 60 -4.03 6.05 0.62
N TRP A 61 -3.25 6.91 -0.04
CA TRP A 61 -2.05 6.49 -0.76
C TRP A 61 -0.77 6.95 -0.07
N PRO A 62 0.26 6.07 0.06
CA PRO A 62 0.37 4.74 -0.54
C PRO A 62 -0.07 3.59 0.37
N ARG A 63 -0.75 3.86 1.51
CA ARG A 63 -1.16 2.81 2.47
C ARG A 63 -2.02 1.72 1.81
N ALA A 64 -2.96 2.11 0.94
CA ALA A 64 -3.77 1.17 0.17
C ALA A 64 -2.97 0.33 -0.83
N SER A 65 -1.78 0.77 -1.25
CA SER A 65 -0.89 -0.03 -2.11
C SER A 65 -0.36 -1.26 -1.39
N ALA A 66 -0.18 -1.21 -0.07
CA ALA A 66 0.24 -2.37 0.73
C ALA A 66 -0.83 -3.48 0.67
N VAL A 67 -2.10 -3.09 0.78
CA VAL A 67 -3.26 -4.00 0.62
C VAL A 67 -3.32 -4.54 -0.80
N ALA A 68 -3.12 -3.68 -1.80
CA ALA A 68 -3.12 -4.09 -3.20
C ALA A 68 -2.05 -5.15 -3.51
N GLU A 69 -0.82 -4.97 -3.01
CA GLU A 69 0.24 -5.97 -3.20
C GLU A 69 -0.07 -7.28 -2.48
N ARG A 70 -0.62 -7.24 -1.26
CA ARG A 70 -1.06 -8.44 -0.53
C ARG A 70 -2.15 -9.24 -1.25
N LEU A 71 -3.07 -8.56 -1.93
CA LEU A 71 -4.16 -9.19 -2.67
C LEU A 71 -3.74 -9.69 -4.07
N TRP A 72 -2.69 -9.12 -4.65
CA TRP A 72 -2.24 -9.43 -6.00
C TRP A 72 -1.07 -10.43 -6.04
N SER A 73 -0.07 -10.21 -5.18
CA SER A 73 1.17 -10.99 -5.16
C SER A 73 0.98 -12.35 -4.48
N SER A 74 1.96 -13.24 -4.67
CA SER A 74 1.95 -14.53 -4.00
C SER A 74 2.08 -14.39 -2.48
N ALA A 75 1.59 -15.39 -1.74
CA ALA A 75 1.51 -15.34 -0.28
C ALA A 75 2.90 -15.26 0.41
N ASP A 76 3.94 -15.77 -0.25
CA ASP A 76 5.34 -15.72 0.21
C ASP A 76 5.96 -14.32 0.09
N VAL A 77 5.38 -13.42 -0.71
CA VAL A 77 5.79 -12.01 -0.79
C VAL A 77 5.20 -11.27 0.42
N ASN A 78 5.91 -11.32 1.54
CA ASN A 78 5.45 -10.77 2.82
C ASN A 78 6.53 -10.08 3.67
N ASN A 79 7.75 -9.96 3.16
CA ASN A 79 8.83 -9.23 3.83
C ASN A 79 8.64 -7.71 3.71
N THR A 80 8.44 -7.03 4.84
CA THR A 80 8.24 -5.58 4.88
C THR A 80 9.50 -4.77 4.57
N ASP A 81 10.68 -5.31 4.86
CA ASP A 81 11.95 -4.60 4.61
C ASP A 81 12.26 -4.55 3.11
N ASP A 82 11.99 -5.63 2.38
CA ASP A 82 12.04 -5.65 0.91
C ASP A 82 10.98 -4.71 0.30
N ALA A 83 9.74 -4.80 0.79
CA ALA A 83 8.64 -3.99 0.27
C ALA A 83 8.83 -2.49 0.48
N THR A 84 9.57 -2.09 1.52
CA THR A 84 9.76 -0.69 1.91
C THR A 84 10.31 0.15 0.75
N PHE A 85 11.37 -0.31 0.08
CA PHE A 85 12.00 0.47 -1.01
C PHE A 85 11.15 0.46 -2.29
N ARG A 86 10.50 -0.66 -2.61
CA ARG A 86 9.60 -0.77 -3.77
C ARG A 86 8.36 0.11 -3.60
N LEU A 87 7.80 0.15 -2.39
CA LEU A 87 6.65 0.98 -2.05
C LEU A 87 7.00 2.47 -2.09
N ASP A 88 8.18 2.87 -1.61
CA ASP A 88 8.65 4.26 -1.70
C ASP A 88 8.86 4.69 -3.15
N GLN A 89 9.45 3.83 -3.98
CA GLN A 89 9.56 4.06 -5.43
C GLN A 89 8.18 4.20 -6.09
N GLN A 90 7.23 3.33 -5.73
CA GLN A 90 5.85 3.41 -6.21
C GLN A 90 5.16 4.71 -5.77
N ARG A 91 5.41 5.16 -4.54
CA ARG A 91 4.92 6.45 -4.03
C ARG A 91 5.49 7.62 -4.84
N CYS A 92 6.77 7.59 -5.18
CA CYS A 92 7.35 8.61 -6.06
C CYS A 92 6.74 8.59 -7.47
N ARG A 93 6.48 7.40 -8.04
CA ARG A 93 5.73 7.29 -9.31
C ARG A 93 4.32 7.88 -9.22
N MET A 94 3.62 7.71 -8.09
CA MET A 94 2.31 8.32 -7.85
C MET A 94 2.38 9.85 -7.85
N LEU A 95 3.38 10.43 -7.18
CA LEU A 95 3.58 11.88 -7.17
C LEU A 95 3.83 12.45 -8.57
N ARG A 96 4.69 11.80 -9.37
CA ARG A 96 4.95 12.21 -10.77
C ARG A 96 3.69 12.16 -11.64
N ARG A 97 2.71 11.35 -11.26
CA ARG A 97 1.40 11.24 -11.92
C ARG A 97 0.33 12.16 -11.32
N GLY A 98 0.71 13.09 -10.45
CA GLY A 98 -0.20 14.06 -9.83
C GLY A 98 -1.05 13.50 -8.69
N ILE A 99 -0.72 12.32 -8.14
CA ILE A 99 -1.41 11.75 -6.98
C ILE A 99 -0.64 12.18 -5.71
N PRO A 100 -1.19 13.04 -4.85
CA PRO A 100 -0.51 13.53 -3.65
C PRO A 100 -0.43 12.47 -2.52
N ALA A 101 0.32 11.40 -2.76
CA ALA A 101 0.54 10.30 -1.82
C ALA A 101 1.49 10.72 -0.67
N GLN A 102 1.13 10.37 0.57
CA GLN A 102 1.94 10.68 1.76
C GLN A 102 3.28 9.92 1.76
N PRO A 103 4.33 10.42 2.43
CA PRO A 103 5.59 9.69 2.57
C PRO A 103 5.43 8.47 3.49
N ILE A 104 6.27 7.44 3.28
CA ILE A 104 6.38 6.27 4.18
C ILE A 104 7.73 6.19 4.90
N LEU A 105 8.71 6.95 4.45
CA LEU A 105 10.07 7.02 4.96
C LEU A 105 10.53 8.47 5.05
N ASN A 106 11.62 8.69 5.79
CA ASN A 106 12.40 9.91 5.64
C ASN A 106 13.10 9.92 4.27
N GLY A 107 12.97 11.00 3.53
CA GLY A 107 13.57 11.11 2.20
C GLY A 107 12.85 12.13 1.33
N TYR A 108 13.18 12.11 0.04
CA TYR A 108 12.56 12.93 -0.99
C TYR A 108 12.43 12.13 -2.29
N CYS A 109 11.46 12.48 -3.11
CA CYS A 109 11.38 11.95 -4.48
C CYS A 109 12.17 12.88 -5.39
N GLY A 110 13.37 12.44 -5.81
CA GLY A 110 14.12 13.06 -6.91
C GLY A 110 13.75 12.43 -8.26
N ASP A 111 14.28 12.97 -9.35
CA ASP A 111 14.15 12.38 -10.70
C ASP A 111 15.03 11.14 -10.93
N TYR A 112 15.74 10.67 -9.90
CA TYR A 112 16.60 9.49 -10.01
C TYR A 112 15.76 8.21 -10.00
N GLU A 113 15.26 7.83 -11.17
CA GLU A 113 14.99 6.43 -11.46
C GLU A 113 16.32 5.69 -11.56
N TRP A 114 16.53 4.74 -10.65
CA TRP A 114 17.65 3.80 -10.64
C TRP A 114 17.50 2.77 -11.78
N ASP A 115 17.43 3.28 -13.01
CA ASP A 115 17.65 2.60 -14.30
C ASP A 115 17.39 3.52 -15.53
N MET A 116 17.16 4.83 -15.35
CA MET A 116 17.07 5.76 -16.49
C MET A 116 18.36 6.54 -16.68
N ASP A 117 19.39 5.87 -17.21
CA ASP A 117 20.43 6.55 -17.98
C ASP A 117 19.81 7.12 -19.27
N THR A 118 19.12 8.27 -19.19
CA THR A 118 18.93 9.10 -20.39
C THR A 118 19.20 10.57 -20.06
N PRO A 119 20.15 11.22 -20.77
CA PRO A 119 20.53 12.61 -20.53
C PRO A 119 19.62 13.60 -21.27
N TYR A 120 18.31 13.36 -21.30
CA TYR A 120 17.37 14.20 -22.03
C TYR A 120 16.10 14.49 -21.23
N HIS A 121 16.17 15.54 -20.41
CA HIS A 121 15.06 16.49 -20.35
C HIS A 121 15.61 17.87 -20.69
N ILE A 122 15.41 18.23 -21.95
CA ILE A 122 15.53 19.58 -22.48
C ILE A 122 14.16 20.22 -22.29
N ASP A 123 14.19 21.41 -21.68
CA ASP A 123 13.14 22.42 -21.45
C ASP A 123 11.99 22.10 -20.47
#